data_AF-A0A9E3NK00-F1
#
_entry.id   AF-A0A9E3NK00-F1
#
_cell.length_a   1.000
_cell.length_b   1.000
_cell.length_c   1.000
_cell.angle_alpha   90.00
_cell.angle_beta   90.00
_cell.angle_gamma   90.00
#
_symmetry.space_group_name_H-M   'P 1'
#
loop_
_entity.id
_entity.type
_entity.pdbx_description
1 polymer ?
#
loop_
_entity_poly.entity_id
_entity_poly.type
_entity_poly.pdbx_seq_one_letter_code
_entity_poly.pdbx_strand_id
1 'polypeptide(L)'
;MRKQADPVDQYIKGFPEEIQEKLKQLRSIIRSAAPKAEEYIGYGLPGYKAFGKPLVYFAGFKNHIGLYALPSGHSKFKEKLSKYKGGKGSVQFPNDEPLPVALIKQMVVFRWKENREQEEAKAQKPKDDFMHELSAPAKRALANFGIKNLKDLSRYTEKEILKLHGMGPSSIPKLKIALKKSGLQFKEK
;
A
#
# COMPACT_ATOMS: atom_id res chain seq x y z
N MET A 1 -17.46 -16.19 29.25
CA MET A 1 -16.62 -15.05 28.82
C MET A 1 -17.50 -14.07 28.04
N ARG A 2 -17.65 -12.81 28.48
CA ARG A 2 -18.38 -11.81 27.68
C ARG A 2 -17.59 -11.54 26.41
N LYS A 3 -18.17 -11.84 25.25
CA LYS A 3 -17.61 -11.49 23.94
C LYS A 3 -17.52 -9.96 23.90
N GLN A 4 -16.31 -9.41 23.93
CA GLN A 4 -16.11 -7.96 23.84
C GLN A 4 -16.76 -7.48 22.53
N ALA A 5 -17.61 -6.46 22.61
CA ALA A 5 -18.34 -5.98 21.44
C ALA A 5 -17.34 -5.48 20.39
N ASP A 6 -17.53 -5.87 19.13
CA ASP A 6 -16.67 -5.48 18.02
C ASP A 6 -16.56 -3.94 17.93
N PRO A 7 -15.35 -3.37 17.82
CA PRO A 7 -15.17 -1.91 17.80
C PRO A 7 -15.92 -1.21 16.66
N VAL A 8 -16.10 -1.84 15.51
CA VAL A 8 -16.88 -1.30 14.40
C VAL A 8 -18.38 -1.39 14.71
N ASP A 9 -18.85 -2.46 15.35
CA ASP A 9 -20.23 -2.53 15.83
C ASP A 9 -20.53 -1.41 16.83
N GLN A 10 -19.60 -1.11 17.74
CA GLN A 10 -19.74 0.00 18.70
C GLN A 10 -19.81 1.35 17.98
N TYR A 11 -18.93 1.56 16.98
CA TYR A 11 -18.97 2.76 16.14
C TYR A 11 -20.33 2.92 15.44
N ILE A 12 -20.83 1.86 14.80
CA ILE A 12 -22.11 1.89 14.06
C ILE A 12 -23.27 2.17 15.02
N LYS A 13 -23.29 1.56 16.20
CA LYS A 13 -24.35 1.77 17.21
C LYS A 13 -24.46 3.22 17.72
N GLY A 14 -23.43 4.04 17.52
CA GLY A 14 -23.45 5.47 17.87
C GLY A 14 -24.31 6.35 16.94
N PHE A 15 -24.85 5.80 15.85
CA PHE A 15 -25.62 6.55 14.86
C PHE A 15 -27.14 6.26 14.94
N PRO A 16 -28.01 7.15 14.43
CA PRO A 16 -29.43 6.86 14.17
C PRO A 16 -29.62 5.62 13.30
N GLU A 17 -30.71 4.87 13.51
CA GLU A 17 -30.97 3.56 12.89
C GLU A 17 -30.81 3.56 11.36
N GLU A 18 -31.33 4.57 10.68
CA GLU A 18 -31.22 4.73 9.22
C GLU A 18 -29.75 4.81 8.74
N ILE A 19 -28.90 5.52 9.50
CA ILE A 19 -27.47 5.63 9.20
C ILE A 19 -26.77 4.31 9.53
N GLN A 20 -27.19 3.61 10.60
CA GLN A 20 -26.64 2.30 10.93
C GLN A 20 -26.87 1.31 9.78
N GLU A 21 -28.06 1.27 9.19
CA GLU A 21 -28.38 0.38 8.08
C GLU A 21 -27.52 0.68 6.85
N LYS A 22 -27.31 1.95 6.51
CA LYS A 22 -26.39 2.32 5.42
C LYS A 22 -24.94 1.94 5.72
N LEU A 23 -24.46 2.14 6.95
CA LEU A 23 -23.10 1.75 7.35
C LEU A 23 -22.92 0.23 7.30
N LYS A 24 -23.90 -0.55 7.77
CA LYS A 24 -23.91 -2.02 7.68
C LYS A 24 -23.92 -2.49 6.23
N GLN A 25 -24.72 -1.85 5.38
CA GLN A 25 -24.75 -2.14 3.94
C GLN A 25 -23.38 -1.89 3.31
N LEU A 26 -22.77 -0.73 3.57
CA LEU A 26 -21.43 -0.40 3.07
C LEU A 26 -20.38 -1.40 3.56
N ARG A 27 -20.40 -1.75 4.85
CA ARG A 27 -19.54 -2.77 5.46
C ARG A 27 -19.67 -4.11 4.75
N SER A 28 -20.90 -4.56 4.49
CA SER A 28 -21.17 -5.81 3.75
C SER A 28 -20.62 -5.78 2.33
N ILE A 29 -20.80 -4.65 1.63
CA ILE A 29 -20.26 -4.46 0.27
C ILE A 29 -18.73 -4.59 0.27
N ILE A 30 -18.05 -3.93 1.21
CA ILE A 30 -16.58 -3.98 1.31
C ILE A 30 -16.10 -5.41 1.62
N ARG A 31 -16.73 -6.09 2.60
CA ARG A 31 -16.39 -7.49 2.93
C ARG A 31 -16.58 -8.44 1.76
N SER A 32 -17.63 -8.25 0.96
CA SER A 32 -17.86 -9.07 -0.23
C SER A 32 -16.81 -8.84 -1.33
N ALA A 33 -16.33 -7.61 -1.47
CA ALA A 33 -15.36 -7.23 -2.49
C ALA A 33 -13.91 -7.57 -2.09
N ALA A 34 -13.62 -7.64 -0.79
CA ALA A 34 -12.32 -7.93 -0.23
C ALA A 34 -12.42 -8.88 0.99
N PRO A 35 -12.79 -10.15 0.79
CA PRO A 35 -13.08 -11.09 1.89
C PRO A 35 -11.89 -11.43 2.77
N LYS A 36 -10.67 -11.17 2.29
CA LYS A 36 -9.41 -11.38 3.02
C LYS A 36 -8.87 -10.09 3.66
N ALA A 37 -9.60 -8.97 3.58
CA ALA A 37 -9.20 -7.74 4.27
C ALA A 37 -9.50 -7.83 5.76
N GLU A 38 -8.61 -7.29 6.58
CA GLU A 38 -8.80 -7.19 8.03
C GLU A 38 -9.54 -5.89 8.34
N GLU A 39 -10.65 -6.01 9.09
CA GLU A 39 -11.42 -4.88 9.58
C GLU A 39 -10.80 -4.32 10.86
N TYR A 40 -10.70 -2.99 10.96
CA TYR A 40 -10.11 -2.31 12.12
C TYR A 40 -10.67 -0.88 12.27
N ILE A 41 -10.38 -0.27 13.42
CA ILE A 41 -10.56 1.17 13.62
C ILE A 41 -9.20 1.87 13.42
N GLY A 42 -9.13 2.80 12.47
CA GLY A 42 -7.96 3.64 12.21
C GLY A 42 -8.37 5.10 12.11
N TYR A 43 -7.62 6.00 12.74
CA TYR A 43 -7.98 7.43 12.83
C TYR A 43 -9.40 7.67 13.38
N GLY A 44 -9.89 6.79 14.26
CA GLY A 44 -11.25 6.85 14.81
C GLY A 44 -12.37 6.42 13.85
N LEU A 45 -12.01 5.93 12.65
CA LEU A 45 -12.97 5.48 11.63
C LEU A 45 -12.87 3.97 11.39
N PRO A 46 -13.99 3.28 11.13
CA PRO A 46 -13.98 1.96 10.53
C PRO A 46 -13.22 1.94 9.22
N GLY A 47 -12.38 0.93 9.06
CA GLY A 47 -11.62 0.70 7.85
C GLY A 47 -11.22 -0.74 7.66
N TYR A 48 -10.68 -0.98 6.48
CA TYR A 48 -10.15 -2.28 6.07
C TYR A 48 -8.71 -2.12 5.65
N LYS A 49 -7.86 -3.08 5.99
CA LYS A 49 -6.46 -3.15 5.54
C LYS A 49 -6.18 -4.50 4.90
N ALA A 50 -5.27 -4.49 3.93
CA ALA A 50 -4.83 -5.68 3.21
C ALA A 50 -3.38 -5.47 2.78
N PHE A 51 -2.58 -6.55 2.77
CA PHE A 51 -1.18 -6.50 2.37
C PHE A 51 -0.36 -5.46 3.18
N GLY A 52 -0.61 -5.38 4.49
CA GLY A 52 0.06 -4.43 5.39
C GLY A 52 -0.29 -2.95 5.17
N LYS A 53 -1.29 -2.64 4.34
CA LYS A 53 -1.67 -1.27 3.97
C LYS A 53 -3.16 -1.00 4.14
N PRO A 54 -3.57 0.25 4.44
CA PRO A 54 -4.98 0.64 4.38
C PRO A 54 -5.58 0.38 2.99
N LEU A 55 -6.80 -0.13 2.96
CA LEU A 55 -7.57 -0.39 1.75
C LEU A 55 -8.62 0.70 1.54
N VAL A 56 -9.47 0.90 2.54
CA VAL A 56 -10.58 1.87 2.52
C VAL A 56 -11.02 2.18 3.95
N TYR A 57 -11.51 3.40 4.19
CA TYR A 57 -12.23 3.77 5.40
C TYR A 57 -13.63 4.23 5.05
N PHE A 58 -14.53 4.20 6.03
CA PHE A 58 -15.87 4.75 5.90
C PHE A 58 -16.32 5.43 7.19
N ALA A 59 -17.23 6.40 7.05
CA ALA A 59 -17.74 7.18 8.18
C ALA A 59 -19.21 7.54 7.99
N GLY A 60 -19.95 7.59 9.09
CA GLY A 60 -21.32 8.09 9.10
C GLY A 60 -21.36 9.59 9.37
N PHE A 61 -22.21 10.32 8.67
CA PHE A 61 -22.53 11.73 8.94
C PHE A 61 -24.04 11.97 8.85
N LYS A 62 -24.51 13.09 9.40
CA LYS A 62 -25.93 13.47 9.43
C LYS A 62 -26.62 13.34 8.06
N ASN A 63 -25.96 13.80 7.00
CA ASN A 63 -26.56 13.89 5.66
C ASN A 63 -25.94 12.94 4.62
N HIS A 64 -24.87 12.22 4.95
CA HIS A 64 -24.17 11.35 4.01
C HIS A 64 -23.35 10.26 4.70
N ILE A 65 -22.96 9.26 3.93
CA ILE A 65 -21.89 8.31 4.27
C ILE A 65 -20.63 8.69 3.52
N GLY A 66 -19.52 8.85 4.23
CA GLY A 66 -18.20 9.09 3.66
C GLY A 66 -17.51 7.78 3.30
N LEU A 67 -16.93 7.70 2.11
CA LEU A 67 -16.01 6.65 1.70
C LEU A 67 -14.65 7.26 1.35
N TYR A 68 -13.59 6.70 1.95
CA TYR A 68 -12.22 7.18 1.80
C TYR A 68 -11.36 6.07 1.20
N ALA A 69 -10.94 6.23 -0.05
CA ALA A 69 -10.42 5.12 -0.87
C ALA A 69 -9.07 5.43 -1.53
N LEU A 70 -8.22 6.22 -0.86
CA LEU A 70 -6.88 6.71 -1.27
C LEU A 70 -6.86 7.44 -2.63
N PRO A 71 -5.90 8.36 -2.89
CA PRO A 71 -5.95 9.22 -4.07
C PRO A 71 -6.05 8.49 -5.42
N SER A 72 -5.42 7.32 -5.54
CA SER A 72 -5.43 6.53 -6.78
C SER A 72 -6.81 5.96 -7.13
N GLY A 73 -7.61 5.57 -6.12
CA GLY A 73 -8.99 5.13 -6.33
C GLY A 73 -9.84 6.26 -6.92
N HIS A 74 -9.80 7.43 -6.30
CA HIS A 74 -10.57 8.60 -6.76
C HIS A 74 -10.16 9.06 -8.17
N SER A 75 -8.87 9.09 -8.48
CA SER A 75 -8.42 9.44 -9.84
C SER A 75 -8.96 8.47 -10.89
N LYS A 76 -8.99 7.16 -10.61
CA LYS A 76 -9.47 6.14 -11.57
C LYS A 76 -10.98 6.21 -11.83
N PHE A 77 -11.77 6.61 -10.82
CA PHE A 77 -13.24 6.64 -10.90
C PHE A 77 -13.83 8.05 -10.97
N LYS A 78 -13.02 9.07 -11.28
CA LYS A 78 -13.41 10.49 -11.26
C LYS A 78 -14.70 10.78 -12.01
N GLU A 79 -14.85 10.26 -13.22
CA GLU A 79 -16.06 10.46 -14.03
C GLU A 79 -17.32 9.88 -13.37
N LYS A 80 -17.25 8.64 -12.88
CA LYS A 80 -18.37 7.99 -12.18
C LYS A 80 -18.70 8.65 -10.84
N LEU A 81 -17.72 9.27 -10.20
CA LEU A 81 -17.86 9.97 -8.93
C LEU A 81 -18.29 11.44 -9.09
N SER A 82 -18.25 12.00 -10.31
CA SER A 82 -18.51 13.42 -10.57
C SER A 82 -19.87 13.93 -10.08
N LYS A 83 -20.87 13.05 -9.99
CA LYS A 83 -22.19 13.36 -9.47
C LYS A 83 -22.27 13.44 -7.94
N TYR A 84 -21.25 12.98 -7.22
CA TYR A 84 -21.18 13.00 -5.77
C TYR A 84 -20.22 14.09 -5.27
N LYS A 85 -20.53 14.67 -4.10
CA LYS A 85 -19.59 15.58 -3.44
C LYS A 85 -18.37 14.80 -2.95
N GLY A 86 -17.18 15.37 -3.11
CA GLY A 86 -15.94 14.67 -2.74
C GLY A 86 -14.68 15.47 -3.01
N GLY A 87 -13.54 14.89 -2.62
CA GLY A 87 -12.20 15.45 -2.82
C GLY A 87 -11.22 14.40 -3.35
N LYS A 88 -9.92 14.73 -3.35
CA LYS A 88 -8.86 13.87 -3.93
C LYS A 88 -8.82 12.43 -3.40
N GLY A 89 -9.39 12.14 -2.23
CA GLY A 89 -9.41 10.80 -1.64
C GLY A 89 -10.69 10.46 -0.87
N SER A 90 -11.76 11.24 -1.05
CA SER A 90 -13.03 11.07 -0.33
C SER A 90 -14.24 11.30 -1.25
N VAL A 91 -15.31 10.54 -1.03
CA VAL A 91 -16.61 10.75 -1.68
C VAL A 91 -17.71 10.65 -0.61
N GLN A 92 -18.74 11.48 -0.77
CA GLN A 92 -19.92 11.53 0.10
C GLN A 92 -21.11 10.95 -0.66
N PHE A 93 -21.68 9.86 -0.16
CA PHE A 93 -22.92 9.29 -0.67
C PHE A 93 -24.09 9.82 0.16
N PRO A 94 -25.04 10.57 -0.44
CA PRO A 94 -26.17 11.15 0.29
C PRO A 94 -27.01 10.10 1.04
N ASN A 95 -27.56 10.49 2.21
CA ASN A 95 -28.39 9.61 3.02
C ASN A 95 -29.80 9.38 2.43
N ASP A 96 -30.25 10.21 1.50
CA ASP A 96 -31.51 10.10 0.77
C ASP A 96 -31.41 9.25 -0.52
N GLU A 97 -30.20 8.93 -0.99
CA GLU A 97 -29.98 8.13 -2.19
C GLU A 97 -29.48 6.70 -1.90
N PRO A 98 -29.81 5.68 -2.71
CA PRO A 98 -29.24 4.35 -2.56
C PRO A 98 -27.72 4.35 -2.78
N LEU A 99 -26.99 3.56 -2.00
CA LEU A 99 -25.55 3.39 -2.19
C LEU A 99 -25.25 2.81 -3.59
N PRO A 100 -24.28 3.35 -4.35
CA PRO A 100 -23.92 2.83 -5.67
C PRO A 100 -23.08 1.56 -5.53
N VAL A 101 -23.74 0.44 -5.20
CA VAL A 101 -23.13 -0.85 -4.85
C VAL A 101 -22.05 -1.28 -5.84
N ALA A 102 -22.36 -1.24 -7.14
CA ALA A 102 -21.44 -1.65 -8.19
C ALA A 102 -20.17 -0.79 -8.22
N LEU A 103 -20.30 0.53 -8.06
CA LEU A 103 -19.17 1.47 -8.03
C LEU A 103 -18.29 1.23 -6.80
N ILE A 104 -18.90 1.08 -5.63
CA ILE A 104 -18.16 0.82 -4.38
C ILE A 104 -17.38 -0.50 -4.50
N LYS A 105 -18.00 -1.57 -5.02
CA LYS A 105 -17.29 -2.84 -5.27
C LYS A 105 -16.11 -2.65 -6.22
N GLN A 106 -16.30 -1.94 -7.33
CA GLN A 106 -15.22 -1.66 -8.29
C GLN A 106 -14.05 -0.91 -7.63
N MET A 107 -14.34 0.09 -6.80
CA MET A 107 -13.32 0.84 -6.07
C MET A 107 -12.54 -0.04 -5.08
N VAL A 108 -13.23 -0.88 -4.30
CA VAL A 108 -12.60 -1.78 -3.33
C VAL A 108 -11.73 -2.84 -4.02
N VAL A 109 -12.23 -3.44 -5.11
CA VAL A 109 -11.46 -4.42 -5.90
C VAL A 109 -10.23 -3.77 -6.55
N PHE A 110 -10.38 -2.56 -7.10
CA PHE A 110 -9.24 -1.81 -7.64
C PHE A 110 -8.18 -1.56 -6.58
N ARG A 111 -8.61 -1.10 -5.39
CA ARG A 111 -7.72 -0.85 -4.25
C ARG A 111 -7.02 -2.10 -3.74
N TRP A 112 -7.72 -3.23 -3.75
CA TRP A 112 -7.16 -4.52 -3.38
C TRP A 112 -6.03 -4.94 -4.32
N LYS A 113 -6.26 -4.84 -5.64
CA LYS A 113 -5.26 -5.17 -6.65
C LYS A 113 -4.03 -4.27 -6.53
N GLU A 114 -4.22 -2.97 -6.37
CA GLU A 114 -3.09 -2.05 -6.25
C GLU A 114 -2.28 -2.29 -4.95
N ASN A 115 -2.93 -2.56 -3.81
CA ASN A 115 -2.18 -2.92 -2.59
C ASN A 115 -1.38 -4.21 -2.78
N ARG A 116 -1.97 -5.21 -3.45
CA ARG A 116 -1.31 -6.48 -3.77
C ARG A 116 -0.09 -6.26 -4.67
N GLU A 117 -0.24 -5.54 -5.78
CA GLU A 117 0.84 -5.26 -6.73
C GLU A 117 1.98 -4.48 -6.06
N GLN A 118 1.66 -3.52 -5.20
CA GLN A 118 2.67 -2.78 -4.44
C GLN A 118 3.42 -3.66 -3.44
N GLU A 119 2.73 -4.59 -2.78
CA GLU A 119 3.36 -5.54 -1.84
C GLU A 119 4.22 -6.56 -2.59
N GLU A 120 3.74 -7.08 -3.72
CA GLU A 120 4.52 -7.96 -4.61
C GLU A 120 5.76 -7.24 -5.16
N ALA A 121 5.61 -5.98 -5.61
CA ALA A 121 6.73 -5.16 -6.05
C ALA A 121 7.72 -4.88 -4.91
N LYS A 122 7.25 -4.71 -3.67
CA LYS A 122 8.11 -4.57 -2.49
C LYS A 122 8.83 -5.89 -2.16
N ALA A 123 8.18 -7.03 -2.29
CA ALA A 123 8.78 -8.34 -2.06
C ALA A 123 9.82 -8.70 -3.14
N GLN A 124 9.64 -8.21 -4.36
CA GLN A 124 10.57 -8.39 -5.48
C GLN A 124 11.72 -7.38 -5.47
N LYS A 125 11.56 -6.24 -4.78
CA LYS A 125 12.69 -5.35 -4.48
C LYS A 125 13.64 -6.13 -3.57
N PRO A 126 14.94 -6.22 -3.93
CA PRO A 126 15.91 -6.83 -3.03
C PRO A 126 15.83 -6.13 -1.67
N LYS A 127 15.73 -6.91 -0.58
CA LYS A 127 15.86 -6.39 0.80
C LYS A 127 17.21 -5.70 1.05
N ASP A 128 18.14 -5.85 0.11
CA ASP A 128 19.39 -5.12 0.05
C ASP A 128 19.16 -3.69 -0.44
N ASP A 129 18.84 -2.79 0.49
CA ASP A 129 19.45 -1.47 0.42
C ASP A 129 20.92 -1.60 0.87
N PHE A 130 21.70 -2.35 0.08
CA PHE A 130 23.13 -2.49 0.28
C PHE A 130 23.84 -1.13 0.19
N MET A 131 23.18 -0.14 -0.42
CA MET A 131 23.67 1.23 -0.53
C MET A 131 23.69 1.92 0.83
N HIS A 132 22.81 1.60 1.78
CA HIS A 132 22.85 2.18 3.13
C HIS A 132 24.20 1.97 3.83
N GLU A 133 24.81 0.80 3.65
CA GLU A 133 26.09 0.41 4.24
C GLU A 133 27.32 1.06 3.57
N LEU A 134 27.15 1.66 2.39
CA LEU A 134 28.23 2.25 1.61
C LEU A 134 28.48 3.73 1.99
N SER A 135 29.70 4.21 1.70
CA SER A 135 29.98 5.64 1.77
C SER A 135 29.26 6.39 0.63
N ALA A 136 28.98 7.69 0.82
CA ALA A 136 28.34 8.50 -0.23
C ALA A 136 29.09 8.45 -1.59
N PRO A 137 30.44 8.47 -1.65
CA PRO A 137 31.18 8.25 -2.89
C PRO A 137 30.88 6.91 -3.57
N ALA A 138 30.87 5.81 -2.81
CA ALA A 138 30.60 4.48 -3.37
C ALA A 138 29.15 4.35 -3.88
N LYS A 139 28.16 4.92 -3.17
CA LYS A 139 26.76 4.98 -3.65
C LYS A 139 26.65 5.70 -4.99
N ARG A 140 27.28 6.88 -5.09
CA ARG A 140 27.28 7.69 -6.32
C ARG A 140 28.00 6.97 -7.47
N ALA A 141 29.14 6.34 -7.19
CA ALA A 141 29.90 5.59 -8.18
C ALA A 141 29.06 4.48 -8.83
N LEU A 142 28.39 3.67 -7.99
CA LEU A 142 27.54 2.59 -8.46
C LEU A 142 26.31 3.09 -9.22
N ALA A 143 25.65 4.14 -8.71
CA ALA A 143 24.50 4.75 -9.37
C ALA A 143 24.86 5.32 -10.75
N ASN A 144 26.00 6.01 -10.87
CA ASN A 144 26.53 6.54 -12.13
C ASN A 144 26.88 5.42 -13.12
N PHE A 145 27.31 4.25 -12.59
CA PHE A 145 27.56 3.06 -13.39
C PHE A 145 26.29 2.25 -13.72
N GLY A 146 25.11 2.77 -13.38
CA GLY A 146 23.81 2.14 -13.67
C GLY A 146 23.45 0.97 -12.75
N ILE A 147 24.20 0.73 -11.68
CA ILE A 147 23.96 -0.36 -10.73
C ILE A 147 22.95 0.11 -9.69
N LYS A 148 21.70 -0.38 -9.80
CA LYS A 148 20.59 0.06 -8.93
C LYS A 148 20.19 -0.99 -7.89
N ASN A 149 20.63 -2.23 -8.08
CA ASN A 149 20.31 -3.35 -7.20
C ASN A 149 21.42 -4.42 -7.27
N LEU A 150 21.34 -5.42 -6.39
CA LEU A 150 22.32 -6.50 -6.36
C LEU A 150 22.30 -7.41 -7.60
N LYS A 151 21.16 -7.55 -8.30
CA LYS A 151 21.13 -8.29 -9.56
C LYS A 151 21.95 -7.58 -10.62
N ASP A 152 21.88 -6.25 -10.70
CA ASP A 152 22.75 -5.46 -11.59
C ASP A 152 24.22 -5.64 -11.20
N LEU A 153 24.52 -5.54 -9.90
CA LEU A 153 25.88 -5.69 -9.38
C LEU A 153 26.48 -7.07 -9.70
N SER A 154 25.69 -8.14 -9.60
CA SER A 154 26.11 -9.51 -9.90
C SER A 154 26.53 -9.75 -11.35
N ARG A 155 26.19 -8.83 -12.27
CA ARG A 155 26.59 -8.90 -13.69
C ARG A 155 28.02 -8.45 -13.93
N TYR A 156 28.64 -7.81 -12.94
CA TYR A 156 30.00 -7.30 -13.01
C TYR A 156 30.94 -8.16 -12.16
N THR A 157 32.20 -8.20 -12.58
CA THR A 157 33.28 -8.79 -11.80
C THR A 157 33.71 -7.84 -10.69
N GLU A 158 34.29 -8.38 -9.62
CA GLU A 158 34.86 -7.56 -8.54
C GLU A 158 35.90 -6.55 -9.06
N LYS A 159 36.68 -6.92 -10.08
CA LYS A 159 37.71 -6.05 -10.67
C LYS A 159 37.10 -4.86 -11.42
N GLU A 160 35.97 -5.02 -12.09
CA GLU A 160 35.28 -3.91 -12.75
C GLU A 160 34.72 -2.92 -11.73
N ILE A 161 34.15 -3.44 -10.65
CA ILE A 161 33.58 -2.63 -9.57
C ILE A 161 34.67 -1.87 -8.81
N LEU A 162 35.84 -2.48 -8.60
CA LEU A 162 37.01 -1.81 -8.00
C LEU A 162 37.57 -0.64 -8.84
N LYS A 163 37.35 -0.64 -10.16
CA LYS A 163 37.82 0.44 -11.04
C LYS A 163 36.97 1.70 -10.96
N LEU A 164 35.80 1.65 -10.31
CA LEU A 164 34.92 2.82 -10.21
C LEU A 164 35.50 3.88 -9.26
N HIS A 165 35.52 5.12 -9.71
CA HIS A 165 36.00 6.25 -8.90
C HIS A 165 35.11 6.44 -7.67
N GLY A 166 35.69 6.33 -6.46
CA GLY A 166 34.98 6.40 -5.18
C GLY A 166 34.70 5.03 -4.53
N MET A 167 35.10 3.92 -5.17
CA MET A 167 35.08 2.58 -4.59
C MET A 167 36.37 2.31 -3.82
N GLY A 168 36.31 2.43 -2.49
CA GLY A 168 37.43 2.14 -1.59
C GLY A 168 37.50 0.67 -1.14
N PRO A 169 38.63 0.26 -0.53
CA PRO A 169 38.82 -1.11 -0.01
C PRO A 169 37.78 -1.53 1.03
N SER A 170 37.13 -0.57 1.71
CA SER A 170 36.05 -0.82 2.67
C SER A 170 34.69 -1.14 2.04
N SER A 171 34.50 -0.86 0.74
CA SER A 171 33.20 -1.03 0.06
C SER A 171 33.01 -2.45 -0.49
N ILE A 172 34.07 -3.07 -1.01
CA ILE A 172 34.00 -4.41 -1.62
C ILE A 172 33.55 -5.49 -0.62
N PRO A 173 34.08 -5.58 0.61
CA PRO A 173 33.60 -6.58 1.57
C PRO A 173 32.11 -6.47 1.86
N LYS A 174 31.60 -5.23 1.98
CA LYS A 174 30.18 -4.95 2.21
C LYS A 174 29.32 -5.42 1.03
N LEU A 175 29.78 -5.17 -0.19
CA LEU A 175 29.12 -5.64 -1.41
C LEU A 175 29.09 -7.17 -1.50
N LYS A 176 30.19 -7.85 -1.15
CA LYS A 176 30.23 -9.33 -1.08
C LYS A 176 29.25 -9.88 -0.06
N ILE A 177 29.17 -9.28 1.13
CA ILE A 177 28.22 -9.69 2.18
C ILE A 177 26.78 -9.51 1.69
N ALA A 178 26.47 -8.37 1.07
CA ALA A 178 25.15 -8.10 0.51
C ALA A 178 24.76 -9.11 -0.58
N LEU A 179 25.65 -9.34 -1.56
CA LEU A 179 25.45 -10.35 -2.60
C LEU A 179 25.18 -11.74 -1.99
N LYS A 180 26.01 -12.18 -1.05
CA LYS A 180 25.87 -13.49 -0.39
C LYS A 180 24.55 -13.63 0.39
N LYS A 181 24.12 -12.58 1.12
CA LYS A 181 22.83 -12.56 1.84
C LYS A 181 21.64 -12.70 0.89
N SER A 182 21.78 -12.23 -0.35
CA SER A 182 20.78 -12.36 -1.41
C SER A 182 20.98 -13.59 -2.31
N GLY A 183 21.88 -14.52 -1.96
CA GLY A 183 22.16 -15.73 -2.76
C GLY A 183 22.82 -15.43 -4.11
N LEU A 184 23.47 -14.28 -4.24
CA LEU A 184 24.18 -13.82 -5.44
C LEU A 184 25.70 -13.77 -5.19
N GLN A 185 26.46 -13.64 -6.27
CA GLN A 185 27.90 -13.38 -6.24
C GLN A 185 28.29 -12.43 -7.38
N PHE A 186 29.52 -11.90 -7.35
CA PHE A 186 30.06 -11.20 -8.51
C PHE A 186 30.18 -12.17 -9.68
N LYS A 187 30.13 -11.64 -10.91
CA LYS A 187 30.40 -12.42 -12.11
C LYS A 187 31.80 -13.05 -11.99
N GLU A 188 31.88 -14.36 -12.22
CA GLU A 188 33.15 -15.07 -12.33
C GLU A 188 33.86 -14.64 -13.62
N LYS A 189 35.19 -14.64 -13.59
CA LYS A 189 36.02 -14.18 -14.71
C LYS A 189 36.09 -15.18 -15.83
#